data_AF-A0A0C2ITT2-F1
#
_entry.id   AF-A0A0C2ITT2-F1
#
_cell.length_a   1.000
_cell.length_b   1.000
_cell.length_c   1.000
_cell.angle_alpha   90.00
_cell.angle_beta   90.00
_cell.angle_gamma   90.00
#
_symmetry.space_group_name_H-M   'P 1'
#
loop_
_entity.id
_entity.type
_entity.pdbx_description
1 polymer ?
#
loop_
_entity_poly.entity_id
_entity_poly.type
_entity_poly.pdbx_seq_one_letter_code
_entity_poly.pdbx_strand_id
1 'polypeptide(L)'
;MMELWVKNYFFYAKDEQQQLSRIANVCGSLSPSFYPNLKKDYFEQLNLTNDNPLCFDEYILPILREKNAIDLAKNLLSPDPSTRIKAEDAVTHLFFKFLYV
;
A
#
# COMPACT_ATOMS: atom_id res chain seq x y z
N MET A 1 1.37 2.66 -10.09
CA MET A 1 1.45 4.12 -9.84
C MET A 1 2.84 4.53 -9.35
N MET A 2 3.30 4.05 -8.19
CA MET A 2 4.57 4.48 -7.57
C MET A 2 5.81 4.40 -8.48
N GLU A 3 5.89 3.38 -9.32
CA GLU A 3 7.02 3.15 -10.23
C GLU A 3 7.23 4.29 -11.25
N LEU A 4 6.18 5.07 -11.55
CA LEU A 4 6.29 6.24 -12.42
C LEU A 4 7.24 7.30 -11.85
N TRP A 5 7.34 7.40 -10.53
CA TRP A 5 8.26 8.30 -9.82
C TRP A 5 9.57 7.62 -9.44
N VAL A 6 9.52 6.37 -8.97
CA VAL A 6 10.72 5.63 -8.52
C VAL A 6 11.63 5.24 -9.69
N LYS A 7 11.08 5.11 -10.90
CA LYS A 7 11.78 4.60 -12.10
C LYS A 7 12.36 3.18 -11.91
N ASN A 8 11.82 2.44 -10.95
CA ASN A 8 12.14 1.06 -10.63
C ASN A 8 10.98 0.43 -9.84
N TYR A 9 11.07 -0.86 -9.54
CA TYR A 9 10.10 -1.60 -8.72
C TYR A 9 9.98 -0.98 -7.33
N PHE A 10 8.76 -0.60 -6.95
CA PHE A 10 8.51 -0.04 -5.62
C PHE A 10 8.61 -1.10 -4.52
N PHE A 11 8.06 -2.29 -4.80
CA PHE A 11 8.26 -3.49 -4.01
C PHE A 11 9.19 -4.44 -4.75
N TYR A 12 10.34 -4.74 -4.15
CA TYR A 12 11.29 -5.68 -4.71
C TYR A 12 11.78 -6.62 -3.61
N ALA A 13 11.66 -7.92 -3.86
CA ALA A 13 12.12 -9.00 -2.99
C ALA A 13 12.47 -10.24 -3.82
N LYS A 14 13.23 -11.16 -3.22
CA LYS A 14 13.71 -12.39 -3.89
C LYS A 14 12.78 -13.59 -3.74
N ASP A 15 11.98 -13.62 -2.68
CA ASP A 15 11.04 -14.69 -2.37
C ASP A 15 9.75 -14.11 -1.77
N GLU A 16 8.73 -14.96 -1.63
CA GLU A 16 7.40 -14.57 -1.15
C GLU A 16 7.42 -14.06 0.30
N GLN A 17 8.25 -14.65 1.16
CA GLN A 17 8.32 -14.25 2.56
C GLN A 17 8.93 -12.85 2.68
N GLN A 18 10.04 -12.59 2.00
CA GLN A 18 10.67 -11.27 1.91
C GLN A 18 9.72 -10.25 1.28
N GLN A 19 8.95 -10.65 0.27
CA GLN A 19 7.97 -9.78 -0.37
C GLN A 19 6.88 -9.37 0.61
N LEU A 20 6.33 -10.33 1.37
CA LEU A 20 5.31 -10.06 2.38
C LEU A 20 5.86 -9.20 3.53
N SER A 21 7.08 -9.45 4.00
CA SER A 21 7.75 -8.58 4.96
C SER A 21 7.92 -7.16 4.42
N ARG A 22 8.29 -7.01 3.14
CA ARG A 22 8.45 -5.69 2.50
C ARG A 22 7.11 -4.96 2.41
N ILE A 23 6.04 -5.65 2.02
CA ILE A 23 4.69 -5.08 1.99
C ILE A 23 4.25 -4.66 3.38
N ALA A 24 4.43 -5.52 4.39
CA ALA A 24 4.06 -5.22 5.78
C ALA A 24 4.82 -4.02 6.36
N ASN A 25 6.09 -3.83 5.98
CA ASN A 25 6.89 -2.68 6.42
C ASN A 25 6.42 -1.36 5.82
N VAL A 26 5.84 -1.37 4.62
CA VAL A 26 5.36 -0.14 3.95
C VAL A 26 3.89 0.12 4.26
N CYS A 27 3.05 -0.91 4.14
CA CYS A 27 1.61 -0.83 4.24
C CYS A 27 1.07 -1.06 5.66
N GLY A 28 1.95 -1.20 6.65
CA GLY A 28 1.61 -1.58 8.02
C GLY A 28 1.47 -3.09 8.19
N SER A 29 1.56 -3.56 9.44
CA SER A 29 1.46 -4.99 9.75
C SER A 29 0.13 -5.56 9.24
N LEU A 30 0.18 -6.78 8.68
CA LEU A 30 -0.99 -7.54 8.24
C LEU A 30 -1.71 -8.14 9.46
N SER A 31 -2.09 -7.28 10.41
CA SER A 31 -2.79 -7.70 11.63
C SER A 31 -4.30 -7.58 11.45
N PRO A 32 -5.11 -8.27 12.27
CA PRO A 32 -6.56 -8.10 12.29
C PRO A 32 -7.03 -6.65 12.51
N SER A 33 -6.17 -5.79 13.08
CA SER A 33 -6.44 -4.36 13.26
C SER A 33 -6.50 -3.61 11.92
N PHE A 34 -5.69 -4.02 10.93
CA PHE A 34 -5.61 -3.38 9.61
C PHE A 34 -6.29 -4.19 8.51
N TYR A 35 -6.44 -5.51 8.70
CA TYR A 35 -7.18 -6.39 7.81
C TYR A 35 -8.07 -7.36 8.61
N PRO A 36 -9.27 -6.92 9.03
CA PRO A 36 -10.13 -7.68 9.95
C PRO A 36 -10.58 -9.04 9.42
N ASN A 37 -10.71 -9.18 8.11
CA ASN A 37 -11.14 -10.41 7.45
C ASN A 37 -9.99 -11.38 7.15
N LEU A 38 -8.76 -11.06 7.56
CA LEU A 38 -7.61 -11.95 7.42
C LEU A 38 -7.81 -13.19 8.31
N LYS A 39 -7.83 -14.38 7.70
CA LYS A 39 -7.89 -15.62 8.48
C LYS A 39 -6.58 -15.79 9.25
N LYS A 40 -6.69 -16.02 10.57
CA LYS A 40 -5.55 -16.23 11.47
C LYS A 40 -4.62 -17.35 10.99
N ASP A 41 -5.16 -18.42 10.43
CA ASP A 41 -4.39 -19.57 9.95
C ASP A 41 -3.34 -19.18 8.89
N TYR A 42 -3.65 -18.20 8.03
CA TYR A 42 -2.68 -17.70 7.05
C TYR A 42 -1.64 -16.80 7.69
N PHE A 43 -2.02 -16.03 8.71
CA PHE A 43 -1.11 -15.14 9.42
C PHE A 43 -0.10 -15.91 10.27
N GLU A 44 -0.53 -16.93 11.01
CA GLU A 44 0.36 -17.71 11.90
C GLU A 44 1.41 -18.52 11.13
N GLN A 45 1.13 -18.88 9.88
CA GLN A 45 2.09 -19.52 8.99
C GLN A 45 3.12 -18.53 8.42
N LEU A 46 2.74 -17.25 8.35
CA LEU A 46 3.59 -16.19 7.84
C LEU A 46 4.37 -15.61 9.02
N ASN A 47 5.68 -15.89 9.09
CA ASN A 47 6.59 -15.32 10.09
C ASN A 47 6.78 -13.80 9.87
N LEU A 48 5.71 -13.01 10.00
CA LEU A 48 5.68 -11.57 9.85
C LEU A 48 5.91 -10.91 11.21
N THR A 49 6.61 -9.79 11.21
CA THR A 49 6.76 -8.97 12.40
C THR A 49 5.40 -8.38 12.77
N ASN A 50 4.91 -8.78 13.95
CA ASN A 50 3.67 -8.29 14.52
C ASN A 50 3.85 -6.81 14.93
N ASP A 51 2.82 -5.99 14.67
CA ASP A 51 2.65 -4.63 15.20
C ASP A 51 3.53 -3.49 14.66
N ASN A 52 4.02 -3.59 13.43
CA ASN A 52 4.55 -2.40 12.74
C ASN A 52 3.42 -1.39 12.45
N PRO A 53 3.56 -0.12 12.87
CA PRO A 53 2.61 0.93 12.50
C PRO A 53 2.64 1.18 10.99
N LEU A 54 1.63 1.89 10.48
CA LEU A 54 1.59 2.33 9.09
C LEU A 54 2.74 3.30 8.80
N CYS A 55 3.82 2.81 8.20
CA CYS A 55 4.96 3.63 7.78
C CYS A 55 4.78 4.22 6.36
N PHE A 56 3.56 4.23 5.81
CA PHE A 56 3.28 4.73 4.46
C PHE A 56 3.91 6.09 4.18
N ASP A 57 3.82 7.01 5.14
CA ASP A 57 4.36 8.36 4.99
C ASP A 57 5.89 8.37 4.90
N GLU A 58 6.57 7.49 5.62
CA GLU A 58 8.03 7.37 5.59
C GLU A 58 8.53 6.93 4.20
N TYR A 59 7.77 6.08 3.51
CA TYR A 59 8.16 5.56 2.18
C TYR A 59 7.60 6.40 1.03
N ILE A 60 6.42 6.99 1.16
CA ILE A 60 5.74 7.69 0.05
C ILE A 60 6.14 9.17 -0.03
N LEU A 61 6.24 9.89 1.10
CA LEU A 61 6.54 11.33 1.10
C LEU A 61 7.89 11.70 0.45
N PRO A 62 8.96 10.87 0.53
CA PRO A 62 10.20 11.15 -0.19
C PRO A 62 10.06 11.03 -1.72
N ILE A 63 9.06 10.28 -2.21
CA ILE A 63 8.87 9.96 -3.62
C ILE A 63 7.83 10.89 -4.26
N LEU A 64 6.71 11.10 -3.58
CA LEU A 64 5.57 11.89 -4.04
C LEU A 64 5.49 13.19 -3.25
N ARG A 65 5.36 14.31 -3.98
CA ARG A 65 5.21 15.65 -3.39
C ARG A 65 3.77 16.15 -3.39
N GLU A 66 2.96 15.69 -4.34
CA GLU A 66 1.59 16.16 -4.51
C GLU A 66 0.63 15.43 -3.58
N LYS A 67 -0.15 16.19 -2.81
CA LYS A 67 -1.11 15.66 -1.84
C LYS A 67 -2.08 14.65 -2.45
N ASN A 68 -2.62 14.95 -3.63
CA ASN A 68 -3.59 14.07 -4.30
C ASN A 68 -2.93 12.79 -4.85
N ALA A 69 -1.65 12.85 -5.23
CA ALA A 69 -0.90 11.67 -5.66
C ALA A 69 -0.61 10.75 -4.46
N ILE A 70 -0.21 11.34 -3.33
CA ILE A 70 0.00 10.62 -2.06
C ILE A 70 -1.30 9.93 -1.62
N ASP A 71 -2.42 10.64 -1.64
CA ASP A 71 -3.72 10.12 -1.24
C ASP A 71 -4.16 8.94 -2.13
N LEU A 72 -4.07 9.10 -3.45
CA LEU A 72 -4.38 8.02 -4.39
C LEU A 72 -3.48 6.80 -4.18
N ALA A 73 -2.17 7.02 -3.96
CA ALA A 73 -1.22 5.93 -3.73
C ALA A 73 -1.55 5.14 -2.45
N LYS A 74 -1.90 5.83 -1.35
CA LYS A 74 -2.35 5.17 -0.11
C LYS A 74 -3.63 4.34 -0.33
N ASN A 75 -4.60 4.91 -1.03
CA ASN A 75 -5.87 4.24 -1.31
C ASN A 75 -5.69 3.00 -2.21
N LEU A 76 -4.74 3.02 -3.15
CA LEU A 76 -4.38 1.87 -3.99
C LEU A 76 -3.62 0.78 -3.23
N LEU A 77 -2.79 1.17 -2.25
CA LEU A 77 -1.92 0.25 -1.51
C LEU A 77 -2.53 -0.24 -0.19
N SER A 78 -3.81 0.03 0.07
CA SER A 78 -4.49 -0.42 1.29
C SER A 78 -4.32 -1.94 1.51
N PRO A 79 -3.90 -2.39 2.72
CA PRO A 79 -3.68 -3.80 3.00
C PRO A 79 -4.97 -4.63 2.94
N ASP A 80 -6.08 -4.10 3.44
CA ASP A 80 -7.40 -4.73 3.33
C ASP A 80 -7.98 -4.51 1.92
N PRO A 81 -8.17 -5.58 1.12
CA PRO A 81 -8.78 -5.48 -0.20
C PRO A 81 -10.18 -4.86 -0.20
N SER A 82 -10.91 -4.96 0.92
CA SER A 82 -12.26 -4.45 1.07
C SER A 82 -12.31 -2.91 1.16
N THR A 83 -11.21 -2.29 1.62
CA THR A 83 -11.07 -0.84 1.73
C THR A 83 -10.23 -0.24 0.60
N ARG A 84 -9.58 -1.09 -0.21
CA ARG A 84 -8.80 -0.67 -1.37
C ARG A 84 -9.71 -0.03 -2.42
N ILE A 85 -9.30 1.12 -2.92
CA ILE A 85 -10.06 1.87 -3.93
C ILE A 85 -10.30 1.03 -5.19
N LYS A 86 -11.51 1.10 -5.73
CA LYS A 86 -11.87 0.45 -6.99
C LYS A 86 -11.42 1.27 -8.19
N ALA A 87 -11.39 0.64 -9.36
CA ALA A 87 -10.99 1.33 -10.59
C ALA A 87 -11.94 2.50 -10.93
N GLU A 88 -13.25 2.34 -10.74
CA GLU A 88 -14.22 3.42 -11.05
C GLU A 88 -13.96 4.66 -10.17
N ASP A 89 -13.69 4.44 -8.89
CA ASP A 89 -13.40 5.51 -7.92
C ASP A 89 -12.00 6.10 -8.14
N ALA A 90 -11.02 5.29 -8.53
CA ALA A 90 -9.65 5.75 -8.78
C ALA A 90 -9.57 6.72 -9.97
N VAL A 91 -10.33 6.49 -11.04
CA VAL A 91 -10.34 7.36 -12.22
C VAL A 91 -11.02 8.71 -11.94
N THR A 92 -11.99 8.74 -11.02
CA THR A 92 -12.69 9.98 -10.61
C THR A 92 -11.97 10.74 -9.48
N HIS A 93 -10.84 10.21 -9.00
CA HIS A 93 -10.05 10.79 -7.92
C HIS A 93 -9.53 12.20 -8.24
N LEU A 94 -9.36 13.04 -7.20
CA LEU A 94 -8.88 14.42 -7.33
C LEU A 94 -7.51 14.54 -8.02
N PHE A 95 -6.71 13.47 -7.98
CA PHE A 95 -5.44 13.38 -8.69
C PHE A 95 -5.61 13.57 -10.20
N PHE A 96 -6.66 13.00 -10.80
CA PHE A 96 -6.91 13.09 -12.24
C PHE A 96 -7.84 14.25 -12.64
N LYS A 97 -8.48 14.94 -11.69
CA LYS A 97 -9.43 16.03 -12.00
C LYS A 97 -8.82 17.21 -12.76
N PHE A 98 -7.50 17.40 -12.71
CA PHE A 98 -6.81 18.48 -13.44
C PHE A 98 -6.37 18.08 -14.87
N LEU A 99 -6.56 16.83 -15.29
CA LEU A 99 -6.19 16.35 -16.64
C LEU A 99 -7.28 16.58 -17.69
N TYR A 100 -8.47 17.02 -17.29
CA TYR A 100 -9.60 17.30 -18.19
C TYR A 100 -9.84 18.82 -18.30
N VAL A 101 -8.81 19.56 -18.69
CA VAL A 101 -8.93 20.95 -19.19
C VAL A 101 -8.60 20.97 -20.67
#